data_AF-A0A380P7U7-F1
#
_entry.id   AF-A0A380P7U7-F1
#
_cell.length_a   1.000
_cell.length_b   1.000
_cell.length_c   1.000
_cell.angle_alpha   90.00
_cell.angle_beta   90.00
_cell.angle_gamma   90.00
#
_symmetry.space_group_name_H-M   'P 1'
#
loop_
_entity.id
_entity.type
_entity.pdbx_description
1 polymer ?
#
loop_
_entity_poly.entity_id
_entity_poly.type
_entity_poly.pdbx_seq_one_letter_code
_entity_poly.pdbx_strand_id
1 'polypeptide(L)'
;MQRKIASVFLETFLFYSGFYTPLYYLGHNKLNNVAEIIKLILRDESVHGTYIGYKFQLGFNELSEAEQADLKMWMYDLVFDLYSNEESILMNYMMRLVGPIQCLHSYATMPIRR
;
A
#
# COMPACT_ATOMS: atom_id res chain seq x y z
N MET A 1 -8.22 -10.03 -15.64
CA MET A 1 -8.05 -8.67 -15.07
C MET A 1 -7.63 -8.69 -13.60
N GLN A 2 -8.16 -9.60 -12.78
CA GLN A 2 -7.83 -9.78 -11.36
C GLN A 2 -6.32 -9.77 -11.03
N ARG A 3 -5.49 -10.46 -11.82
CA ARG A 3 -4.01 -10.45 -11.64
C ARG A 3 -3.39 -9.05 -11.71
N LYS A 4 -3.88 -8.18 -12.61
CA LYS A 4 -3.41 -6.79 -12.73
C LYS A 4 -3.79 -5.97 -11.50
N ILE A 5 -5.02 -6.15 -11.00
CA ILE A 5 -5.51 -5.51 -9.78
C ILE A 5 -4.64 -5.92 -8.57
N ALA A 6 -4.39 -7.21 -8.40
CA ALA A 6 -3.56 -7.72 -7.31
C ALA A 6 -2.12 -7.21 -7.37
N SER A 7 -1.50 -7.14 -8.56
CA SER A 7 -0.15 -6.57 -8.73
C SER A 7 -0.11 -5.10 -8.32
N VAL A 8 -1.09 -4.30 -8.78
CA VAL A 8 -1.19 -2.89 -8.42
C VAL A 8 -1.36 -2.72 -6.91
N PHE A 9 -2.26 -3.47 -6.27
CA PHE A 9 -2.41 -3.40 -4.81
C PHE A 9 -1.15 -3.82 -4.03
N LEU A 10 -0.41 -4.81 -4.52
CA LEU A 10 0.87 -5.19 -3.91
C LEU A 10 1.88 -4.04 -3.98
N GLU A 11 2.09 -3.47 -5.17
CA GLU A 11 3.13 -2.49 -5.44
C GLU A 11 2.80 -1.10 -4.89
N THR A 12 1.54 -0.67 -5.02
CA THR A 12 1.14 0.71 -4.68
C THR A 12 0.48 0.84 -3.31
N PHE A 13 0.09 -0.25 -2.66
CA PHE A 13 -0.51 -0.22 -1.33
C PHE A 13 0.32 -1.01 -0.31
N LEU A 14 0.49 -2.32 -0.49
CA LEU A 14 1.14 -3.17 0.53
C LEU A 14 2.62 -2.80 0.77
N PHE A 15 3.38 -2.48 -0.27
CA PHE A 15 4.78 -2.09 -0.09
C PHE A 15 4.99 -0.80 0.73
N TYR A 16 4.01 0.11 0.73
CA TYR A 16 4.13 1.36 1.50
C TYR A 16 4.10 1.14 3.01
N SER A 17 3.45 0.07 3.50
CA SER A 17 3.46 -0.26 4.93
C SER A 17 4.88 -0.62 5.41
N GLY A 18 5.62 -1.40 4.61
CA GLY A 18 7.02 -1.77 4.87
C GLY A 18 8.02 -0.64 4.67
N PHE A 19 7.77 0.29 3.74
CA PHE A 19 8.67 1.42 3.48
C PHE A 19 8.49 2.60 4.44
N TYR A 20 7.48 2.59 5.31
CA TYR A 20 7.26 3.64 6.29
C TYR A 20 8.47 3.84 7.23
N THR A 21 9.02 2.76 7.78
CA THR A 21 10.14 2.82 8.73
C THR A 21 11.41 3.47 8.18
N PRO A 22 11.97 3.05 7.02
CA PRO A 22 13.15 3.71 6.46
C PRO A 22 12.90 5.18 6.09
N LEU A 23 11.69 5.52 5.63
CA LEU A 23 11.32 6.90 5.32
C LEU A 23 11.16 7.76 6.59
N TYR A 24 10.64 7.20 7.68
CA TYR A 24 10.58 7.85 8.98
C TYR A 24 11.98 8.20 9.50
N TYR A 25 12.92 7.26 9.41
CA TYR A 25 14.31 7.50 9.83
C TYR A 25 15.04 8.52 8.97
N LEU A 26 14.76 8.55 7.66
CA LEU A 26 15.25 9.60 6.76
C LEU A 26 14.82 11.00 7.23
N GLY A 27 13.56 11.17 7.64
CA GLY A 27 13.06 12.45 8.19
C GLY A 27 13.79 12.91 9.46
N HIS A 28 14.46 11.97 10.16
CA HIS A 28 15.29 12.23 11.33
C HIS A 28 16.80 12.24 11.01
N ASN A 29 17.18 12.38 9.72
CA ASN A 29 18.56 12.35 9.23
C ASN A 29 19.32 11.07 9.62
N LYS A 30 18.63 9.94 9.73
CA LYS A 30 19.21 8.61 9.98
C LYS A 30 19.02 7.71 8.77
N LEU A 31 19.96 6.79 8.55
CA LEU A 31 19.90 5.76 7.51
C LEU A 31 19.77 6.32 6.07
N ASN A 32 20.37 7.47 5.78
CA ASN A 32 20.24 8.16 4.49
C ASN A 32 20.53 7.24 3.28
N ASN A 33 21.64 6.48 3.32
CA ASN A 33 21.98 5.58 2.21
C ASN A 33 20.95 4.47 1.98
N VAL A 34 20.37 3.94 3.06
CA VAL A 34 19.30 2.93 2.97
C VAL A 34 18.03 3.56 2.40
N ALA A 35 17.68 4.75 2.89
CA ALA A 35 16.50 5.46 2.41
C ALA A 35 16.60 5.86 0.94
N GLU A 36 17.80 6.22 0.44
CA GLU A 36 18.00 6.47 -1.00
C GLU A 36 17.78 5.21 -1.84
N ILE A 37 18.22 4.03 -1.38
CA ILE A 37 17.92 2.76 -2.07
C ILE A 37 16.40 2.52 -2.11
N ILE A 38 15.70 2.72 -0.99
CA ILE A 38 14.24 2.57 -0.93
C ILE A 38 13.53 3.56 -1.85
N LYS A 39 14.00 4.80 -1.95
CA LYS A 39 13.45 5.79 -2.90
C LYS A 39 13.62 5.36 -4.34
N LEU A 40 14.75 4.75 -4.70
CA LEU A 40 14.97 4.24 -6.06
C LEU A 40 13.99 3.12 -6.40
N ILE A 41 13.75 2.19 -5.47
CA ILE A 41 12.75 1.12 -5.62
C ILE A 41 11.35 1.72 -5.79
N LEU A 42 10.95 2.62 -4.89
CA LEU A 42 9.64 3.28 -4.95
C LEU A 42 9.42 4.04 -6.27
N ARG A 43 10.47 4.67 -6.80
CA ARG A 43 10.40 5.36 -8.08
C ARG A 43 10.11 4.39 -9.22
N ASP A 44 10.78 3.24 -9.27
CA ASP A 44 10.53 2.24 -10.32
C ASP A 44 9.12 1.65 -10.20
N GLU A 45 8.69 1.29 -8.99
CA GLU A 45 7.34 0.71 -8.77
C GLU A 45 6.21 1.72 -9.04
N SER A 46 6.45 3.02 -8.86
CA SER A 46 5.46 4.05 -9.21
C SER A 46 5.14 4.06 -10.71
N VAL A 47 6.14 3.80 -11.55
CA VAL A 47 5.99 3.72 -13.00
C VAL A 47 5.32 2.39 -13.38
N HIS A 48 5.71 1.28 -12.75
CA HIS A 48 5.08 -0.02 -12.96
C HIS A 48 3.59 0.00 -12.64
N GLY A 49 3.20 0.49 -11.46
CA GLY A 49 1.80 0.59 -11.05
C GLY A 49 0.97 1.44 -12.02
N THR A 50 1.53 2.56 -12.49
CA THR A 50 0.87 3.42 -13.48
C THR A 50 0.67 2.69 -14.81
N TYR A 51 1.68 1.98 -15.29
CA TYR A 51 1.61 1.23 -16.56
C TYR A 51 0.60 0.07 -16.49
N ILE A 52 0.63 -0.72 -15.43
CA ILE A 52 -0.31 -1.84 -15.22
C ILE A 52 -1.73 -1.28 -15.06
N GLY A 53 -1.91 -0.20 -14.31
CA GLY A 53 -3.19 0.49 -14.14
C GLY A 53 -3.76 1.01 -15.46
N TYR A 54 -2.94 1.61 -16.31
CA TYR A 54 -3.35 2.03 -17.66
C TYR A 54 -3.80 0.84 -18.51
N LYS A 55 -3.03 -0.27 -18.52
CA LYS A 55 -3.40 -1.51 -19.23
C LYS A 55 -4.61 -2.22 -18.62
N PHE A 56 -4.95 -1.94 -17.36
CA PHE A 56 -6.19 -2.40 -16.73
C PHE A 56 -7.36 -1.58 -17.24
N GLN A 57 -7.26 -0.25 -17.25
CA GLN A 57 -8.35 0.64 -17.72
C GLN A 57 -8.75 0.36 -19.16
N LEU A 58 -7.79 0.16 -20.07
CA LEU A 58 -8.10 -0.19 -21.46
C LEU A 58 -8.98 -1.44 -21.57
N GLY A 59 -8.56 -2.53 -20.91
CA GLY A 59 -9.30 -3.77 -20.95
C GLY A 59 -10.56 -3.77 -20.06
N PHE A 60 -10.67 -2.86 -19.09
CA PHE A 60 -11.87 -2.66 -18.30
C PHE A 60 -12.97 -1.97 -19.11
N ASN A 61 -12.60 -1.00 -19.94
CA ASN A 61 -13.52 -0.26 -20.80
C ASN A 61 -14.09 -1.11 -21.96
N GLU A 62 -13.47 -2.25 -22.27
CA GLU A 62 -13.96 -3.22 -23.26
C GLU A 62 -15.03 -4.18 -22.70
N LEU A 63 -15.20 -4.22 -21.37
CA LEU A 63 -16.16 -5.10 -20.69
C LEU A 63 -17.56 -4.49 -20.69
N SER A 64 -18.57 -5.36 -20.64
CA SER A 64 -19.96 -4.95 -20.40
C SER A 64 -20.14 -4.34 -19.00
N GLU A 65 -21.20 -3.54 -18.81
CA GLU A 65 -21.49 -2.92 -17.50
C GLU A 65 -21.65 -3.95 -16.37
N ALA A 66 -22.23 -5.12 -16.66
CA ALA A 66 -22.38 -6.21 -15.70
C ALA A 66 -21.02 -6.78 -15.27
N GLU A 67 -20.15 -7.10 -16.22
CA GLU A 67 -18.80 -7.61 -15.93
C GLU A 67 -17.93 -6.57 -15.21
N GLN A 68 -18.10 -5.29 -15.55
CA GLN A 68 -17.46 -4.18 -14.85
C GLN A 68 -17.91 -4.09 -13.39
N ALA A 69 -19.20 -4.27 -13.11
CA ALA A 69 -19.75 -4.27 -11.76
C ALA A 69 -19.21 -5.45 -10.93
N ASP A 70 -19.25 -6.66 -11.49
CA ASP A 70 -18.72 -7.86 -10.84
C ASP A 70 -17.23 -7.72 -10.52
N LEU A 71 -16.44 -7.21 -11.47
CA LEU A 71 -15.02 -6.99 -11.29
C LEU A 71 -14.72 -5.90 -10.25
N LYS A 72 -15.54 -4.85 -10.17
CA LYS A 72 -15.43 -3.82 -9.14
C LYS A 72 -15.76 -4.38 -7.75
N MET A 73 -16.82 -5.18 -7.61
CA MET A 73 -17.14 -5.83 -6.33
C MET A 73 -15.96 -6.69 -5.86
N TRP A 74 -15.46 -7.56 -6.73
CA TRP A 74 -14.30 -8.40 -6.41
C TRP A 74 -13.06 -7.58 -6.02
N MET A 75 -12.83 -6.44 -6.71
CA MET A 75 -11.72 -5.53 -6.40
C MET A 75 -11.86 -4.93 -5.00
N TYR A 76 -13.07 -4.49 -4.62
CA TYR A 76 -13.32 -3.93 -3.30
C TYR A 76 -13.16 -4.99 -2.21
N ASP A 77 -13.72 -6.18 -2.40
CA ASP A 77 -13.58 -7.28 -1.44
C ASP A 77 -12.10 -7.59 -1.19
N LEU A 78 -11.31 -7.70 -2.26
CA LEU A 78 -9.87 -7.93 -2.15
C LEU A 78 -9.17 -6.81 -1.38
N VAL A 79 -9.47 -5.53 -1.65
CA VAL A 79 -8.78 -4.42 -0.98
C VAL A 79 -9.13 -4.36 0.50
N PHE A 80 -10.37 -4.70 0.87
CA PHE A 80 -10.80 -4.76 2.27
C PHE A 80 -10.14 -5.91 3.02
N ASP A 81 -10.02 -7.09 2.40
CA ASP A 81 -9.29 -8.23 2.97
C ASP A 81 -7.81 -7.89 3.19
N LEU A 82 -7.17 -7.30 2.18
CA LEU A 82 -5.77 -6.88 2.26
C LEU A 82 -5.57 -5.81 3.33
N TYR A 83 -6.45 -4.81 3.40
CA TYR A 83 -6.39 -3.75 4.41
C TYR A 83 -6.52 -4.32 5.83
N SER A 84 -7.49 -5.20 6.06
CA SER A 84 -7.72 -5.83 7.37
C SER A 84 -6.51 -6.66 7.82
N ASN A 85 -5.87 -7.35 6.88
CA ASN A 85 -4.64 -8.09 7.14
C ASN A 85 -3.46 -7.16 7.47
N GLU A 86 -3.27 -6.08 6.70
CA GLU A 86 -2.22 -5.09 6.96
C GLU A 86 -2.39 -4.38 8.30
N GLU A 87 -3.62 -4.03 8.69
CA GLU A 87 -3.89 -3.43 10.00
C GLU A 87 -3.42 -4.35 11.13
N SER A 88 -3.75 -5.65 11.05
CA SER A 88 -3.30 -6.65 12.02
C SER A 88 -1.77 -6.79 12.05
N ILE A 89 -1.12 -6.80 10.88
CA ILE A 89 0.35 -6.88 10.78
C ILE A 89 1.00 -5.65 11.40
N LEU A 90 0.54 -4.46 11.04
CA LEU A 90 1.06 -3.18 11.54
C LEU A 90 0.90 -3.08 13.06
N MET A 91 -0.26 -3.46 13.61
CA MET A 91 -0.48 -3.50 15.05
C MET A 91 0.53 -4.41 15.74
N ASN A 92 0.72 -5.63 15.23
CA ASN A 92 1.68 -6.58 15.79
C ASN A 92 3.13 -6.09 15.69
N TYR A 93 3.50 -5.48 14.57
CA TYR A 93 4.86 -5.01 14.32
C TYR A 93 5.20 -3.76 15.14
N MET A 94 4.27 -2.78 15.19
CA MET A 94 4.38 -1.57 16.01
C MET A 94 4.47 -1.91 17.50
N MET A 95 3.63 -2.84 17.99
CA MET A 95 3.68 -3.30 19.38
C MET A 95 5.03 -3.94 19.74
N ARG A 96 5.64 -4.69 18.81
CA ARG A 96 6.92 -5.37 19.05
C ARG A 96 8.15 -4.47 18.97
N LEU A 97 8.16 -3.48 18.08
CA LEU A 97 9.33 -2.63 17.85
C LEU A 97 9.38 -1.38 18.72
N VAL A 98 8.23 -0.75 18.98
CA VAL A 98 8.15 0.56 19.64
C VAL A 98 7.57 0.48 21.05
N GLY A 99 6.98 -0.67 21.40
CA GLY A 99 6.31 -0.91 22.67
C GLY A 99 4.88 -0.34 22.71
N PRO A 100 4.04 -0.83 23.64
CA PRO A 100 2.60 -0.53 23.66
C PRO A 100 2.26 0.96 23.87
N ILE A 101 3.09 1.69 24.62
CA ILE A 101 2.84 3.10 24.96
C ILE A 101 3.08 4.03 23.75
N GLN A 102 4.14 3.80 22.98
CA GLN A 102 4.46 4.60 21.81
C GLN A 102 3.53 4.28 20.61
N CYS A 103 3.08 3.02 20.53
CA CYS A 103 2.09 2.58 19.55
C CYS A 103 0.75 3.32 19.70
N LEU A 104 0.25 3.46 20.94
CA LEU A 104 -0.96 4.25 21.23
C LEU A 104 -0.81 5.73 20.82
N HIS A 105 0.38 6.32 21.05
CA HIS A 105 0.65 7.71 20.67
C HIS A 105 0.71 7.90 19.14
N SER A 106 1.28 6.93 18.41
CA SER A 106 1.39 6.97 16.95
C SER A 106 0.03 6.75 16.26
N TYR A 107 -0.82 5.87 16.81
CA TYR A 107 -2.20 5.70 16.34
C TYR A 107 -3.08 6.92 16.63
N ALA A 108 -2.94 7.54 17.80
CA ALA A 108 -3.71 8.73 18.17
C ALA A 108 -3.32 9.99 17.37
N THR A 109 -2.10 10.03 16.83
CA THR A 109 -1.58 11.15 16.03
C THR A 109 -1.66 10.91 14.52
N MET A 110 -2.03 9.69 14.10
CA MET A 110 -2.32 9.39 12.70
C MET A 110 -3.53 10.22 12.29
N PRO A 111 -3.41 11.12 11.28
CA PRO A 111 -4.52 11.96 10.89
C PRO A 111 -5.55 11.07 10.19
N ILE A 112 -6.54 10.61 10.94
CA ILE A 112 -7.83 10.21 10.37
C ILE A 112 -8.46 11.51 9.87
N ARG A 113 -8.10 11.93 8.65
CA ARG A 113 -8.90 12.90 7.92
C ARG A 113 -10.26 12.25 7.70
N ARG A 114 -11.22 12.64 8.54
CA ARG A 114 -12.63 12.67 8.17
C ARG A 114 -12.82 13.62 7.00
#